data_AF-A0A969MRZ4-F1
#
_entry.id   AF-A0A969MRZ4-F1
#
_cell.length_a   1.000
_cell.length_b   1.000
_cell.length_c   1.000
_cell.angle_alpha   90.00
_cell.angle_beta   90.00
_cell.angle_gamma   90.00
#
_symmetry.space_group_name_H-M   'P 1'
#
loop_
_entity.id
_entity.type
_entity.pdbx_description
1 polymer ?
#
loop_
_entity_poly.entity_id
_entity_poly.type
_entity_poly.pdbx_seq_one_letter_code
_entity_poly.pdbx_strand_id
1 'polypeptide(L)'
;MDKSILQDRFKKLGLTAYKLAQEVSIVRANIFGEEKKKAASLVTSVSKVIENPNTSSFKNVEAAIRAMNGELIVRWKNVESVVVGHEEIEL
;
A
#
# COMPACT_ATOMS: atom_id res chain seq x y z
N MET A 1 5.65 -6.04 4.30
CA MET A 1 4.58 -5.80 5.29
C MET A 1 4.07 -7.14 5.79
N ASP A 2 3.81 -7.29 7.09
CA ASP A 2 3.13 -8.48 7.60
C ASP A 2 1.64 -8.39 7.29
N LYS A 3 1.14 -9.35 6.49
CA LYS A 3 -0.27 -9.39 6.07
C LYS A 3 -1.23 -9.62 7.24
N SER A 4 -0.77 -10.27 8.31
CA SER A 4 -1.61 -10.59 9.47
C SER A 4 -2.12 -9.31 10.15
N ILE A 5 -1.27 -8.29 10.29
CA ILE A 5 -1.61 -6.99 10.87
C ILE A 5 -2.77 -6.34 10.11
N LEU A 6 -2.70 -6.37 8.78
CA LEU A 6 -3.72 -5.75 7.92
C LEU A 6 -5.05 -6.52 8.01
N GLN A 7 -4.99 -7.85 7.99
CA GLN A 7 -6.16 -8.72 8.12
C GLN A 7 -6.84 -8.59 9.49
N ASP A 8 -6.05 -8.54 10.57
CA ASP A 8 -6.57 -8.37 11.92
C ASP A 8 -7.21 -7.00 12.11
N ARG A 9 -6.61 -5.95 11.56
CA ARG A 9 -7.21 -4.61 11.56
C ARG A 9 -8.52 -4.60 10.78
N PHE A 10 -8.55 -5.18 9.59
CA PHE A 10 -9.75 -5.27 8.76
C PHE A 10 -10.89 -6.01 9.51
N LYS A 11 -10.58 -7.14 10.16
CA LYS A 11 -11.52 -7.89 10.99
C LYS A 11 -12.02 -7.10 12.20
N LYS A 12 -11.11 -6.44 12.94
CA LYS A 12 -11.45 -5.62 14.12
C LYS A 12 -12.40 -4.46 13.78
N LEU A 13 -12.28 -3.89 12.59
CA LEU A 13 -13.17 -2.83 12.11
C LEU A 13 -14.53 -3.35 11.63
N GLY A 14 -14.73 -4.67 11.53
CA GLY A 14 -15.99 -5.26 11.07
C GLY A 14 -16.37 -4.86 9.64
N LEU A 15 -15.38 -4.48 8.82
CA LEU A 15 -15.62 -4.00 7.47
C LEU A 15 -15.87 -5.16 6.50
N THR A 16 -16.74 -4.93 5.52
CA THR A 16 -16.79 -5.76 4.32
C THR A 16 -15.82 -5.23 3.27
N ALA A 17 -15.37 -6.09 2.35
CA ALA A 17 -14.51 -5.65 1.25
C ALA A 17 -15.16 -4.55 0.41
N TYR A 18 -16.49 -4.58 0.28
CA TYR A 18 -17.27 -3.54 -0.39
C TYR A 18 -17.23 -2.21 0.36
N LYS A 19 -17.40 -2.23 1.68
CA LYS A 19 -17.35 -1.01 2.49
C LYS A 19 -15.95 -0.40 2.45
N LEU A 20 -14.90 -1.22 2.58
CA LEU A 20 -13.53 -0.74 2.44
C LEU A 20 -13.25 -0.20 1.03
N ALA A 21 -13.81 -0.80 -0.02
CA ALA A 21 -13.69 -0.29 -1.39
C ALA A 21 -14.35 1.08 -1.59
N GLN A 22 -15.44 1.38 -0.87
CA GLN A 22 -16.02 2.74 -0.86
C GLN A 22 -15.05 3.75 -0.24
N GLU A 23 -14.50 3.43 0.92
CA GLU A 23 -13.56 4.32 1.62
C GLU A 23 -12.26 4.51 0.83
N VAL A 24 -11.74 3.45 0.21
CA VAL A 24 -10.58 3.51 -0.69
C VAL A 24 -10.86 4.41 -1.90
N SER A 25 -12.08 4.41 -2.46
CA SER A 25 -12.45 5.32 -3.54
C SER A 25 -12.39 6.78 -3.10
N ILE A 26 -12.86 7.07 -1.88
CA ILE A 26 -12.80 8.42 -1.28
C ILE A 26 -11.34 8.84 -1.06
N VAL A 27 -10.53 7.96 -0.46
CA VAL A 27 -9.09 8.22 -0.24
C VAL A 27 -8.38 8.50 -1.57
N ARG A 28 -8.67 7.71 -2.61
CA ARG A 28 -8.02 7.89 -3.92
C ARG A 28 -8.39 9.22 -4.58
N ALA A 29 -9.64 9.63 -4.47
CA ALA A 29 -10.06 10.93 -4.98
C ALA A 29 -9.42 12.09 -4.20
N ASN A 30 -9.42 12.01 -2.86
CA ASN A 30 -8.96 13.11 -2.01
C ASN A 30 -7.44 13.23 -1.92
N ILE A 31 -6.71 12.11 -1.90
CA ILE A 31 -5.26 12.09 -1.67
C ILE A 31 -4.48 12.00 -2.98
N PHE A 32 -4.99 11.26 -3.97
CA PHE A 32 -4.28 11.04 -5.24
C PHE A 32 -4.90 11.81 -6.43
N GLY A 33 -5.99 12.56 -6.21
CA GLY A 33 -6.65 13.32 -7.28
C GLY A 33 -7.30 12.46 -8.36
N GLU A 34 -7.59 11.19 -8.07
CA GLU A 34 -8.25 10.30 -9.03
C GLU A 34 -9.76 10.59 -9.14
N GLU A 35 -10.36 10.25 -10.28
CA GLU A 35 -11.81 10.23 -10.37
C GLU A 35 -12.41 9.21 -9.38
N LYS A 36 -13.50 9.59 -8.72
CA LYS A 36 -14.19 8.71 -7.78
C LYS A 36 -14.78 7.50 -8.50
N LYS A 37 -14.30 6.31 -8.13
CA LYS A 37 -14.74 5.05 -8.72
C LYS A 37 -15.88 4.40 -7.92
N LYS A 38 -16.72 3.62 -8.60
CA LYS A 38 -17.71 2.78 -7.92
C LYS A 38 -17.00 1.70 -7.10
N ALA A 39 -17.50 1.40 -5.91
CA ALA A 39 -16.91 0.39 -5.02
C ALA A 39 -16.74 -0.97 -5.72
N ALA A 40 -17.72 -1.41 -6.51
CA ALA A 40 -17.67 -2.65 -7.27
C ALA A 40 -16.42 -2.78 -8.17
N SER A 41 -15.91 -1.66 -8.71
CA SER A 41 -14.68 -1.66 -9.53
C SER A 41 -13.39 -1.82 -8.72
N LEU A 42 -13.45 -1.61 -7.40
CA LEU A 42 -12.30 -1.63 -6.50
C LEU A 42 -12.33 -2.85 -5.54
N VAL A 43 -13.48 -3.50 -5.33
CA VAL A 43 -13.63 -4.65 -4.41
C VAL A 43 -12.51 -5.67 -4.60
N THR A 44 -12.31 -6.16 -5.84
CA THR A 44 -11.29 -7.18 -6.12
C THR A 44 -9.88 -6.70 -5.80
N SER A 45 -9.58 -5.42 -6.07
CA SER A 45 -8.27 -4.83 -5.76
C SER A 45 -8.05 -4.71 -4.26
N VAL A 46 -9.09 -4.33 -3.52
CA VAL A 46 -9.04 -4.21 -2.06
C VAL A 46 -8.91 -5.58 -1.39
N SER A 47 -9.64 -6.59 -1.85
CA SER A 47 -9.50 -7.96 -1.33
C SER A 47 -8.06 -8.46 -1.52
N LYS A 48 -7.46 -8.23 -2.70
CA LYS A 48 -6.06 -8.57 -2.95
C LYS A 48 -5.08 -7.88 -2.00
N VAL A 49 -5.34 -6.62 -1.65
CA VAL A 49 -4.51 -5.90 -0.68
C VAL A 49 -4.61 -6.51 0.71
N ILE A 50 -5.81 -6.91 1.15
CA ILE A 50 -6.02 -7.57 2.45
C ILE A 50 -5.36 -8.95 2.49
N GLU A 51 -5.47 -9.73 1.41
CA GLU A 51 -4.94 -11.09 1.33
C GLU A 51 -3.42 -11.10 1.16
N ASN A 52 -2.91 -10.24 0.28
CA ASN A 52 -1.49 -10.17 -0.07
C ASN A 52 -1.06 -8.73 -0.41
N PRO A 53 -0.75 -7.91 0.61
CA PRO A 53 -0.34 -6.52 0.39
C PRO A 53 1.00 -6.42 -0.34
N ASN A 54 1.88 -7.41 -0.22
CA ASN A 54 3.24 -7.35 -0.80
C ASN A 54 3.25 -7.50 -2.33
N THR A 55 2.21 -8.09 -2.93
CA THR A 55 2.05 -8.20 -4.39
C THR A 55 1.14 -7.12 -4.97
N SER A 56 0.59 -6.25 -4.12
CA SER A 56 -0.29 -5.17 -4.53
C SER A 56 0.53 -3.92 -4.83
N SER A 57 0.03 -3.06 -5.72
CA SER A 57 0.70 -1.77 -5.97
C SER A 57 0.73 -0.93 -4.70
N PHE A 58 1.83 -0.21 -4.48
CA PHE A 58 2.02 0.63 -3.29
C PHE A 58 0.83 1.57 -3.05
N LYS A 59 0.33 2.22 -4.12
CA LYS A 59 -0.85 3.08 -4.07
C LYS A 59 -2.09 2.37 -3.52
N ASN A 60 -2.32 1.11 -3.88
CA ASN A 60 -3.47 0.35 -3.39
C ASN A 60 -3.32 0.02 -1.91
N VAL A 61 -2.11 -0.35 -1.50
CA VAL A 61 -1.77 -0.63 -0.11
C VAL A 61 -1.94 0.62 0.74
N GLU A 62 -1.39 1.75 0.31
CA GLU A 62 -1.53 3.03 1.01
C GLU A 62 -3.00 3.45 1.12
N ALA A 63 -3.76 3.39 0.02
CA ALA A 63 -5.17 3.76 0.02
C ALA A 63 -5.97 2.93 1.03
N ALA A 64 -5.74 1.61 1.08
CA ALA A 64 -6.44 0.71 1.99
C ALA A 64 -6.05 0.96 3.45
N ILE A 65 -4.77 1.21 3.73
CA ILE A 65 -4.30 1.53 5.09
C ILE A 65 -4.92 2.83 5.60
N ARG A 66 -4.90 3.89 4.78
CA ARG A 66 -5.53 5.17 5.12
C ARG A 66 -7.04 5.02 5.32
N ALA A 67 -7.71 4.24 4.47
CA ALA A 67 -9.14 3.95 4.59
C ALA A 67 -9.50 3.17 5.87
N MET A 68 -8.54 2.47 6.48
CA MET A 68 -8.69 1.80 7.79
C MET A 68 -8.19 2.66 8.96
N ASN A 69 -8.05 3.97 8.74
CA ASN A 69 -7.48 4.95 9.68
C ASN A 69 -6.08 4.55 10.18
N GLY A 70 -5.26 4.00 9.29
CA GLY A 70 -3.86 3.69 9.54
C GLY A 70 -2.92 4.69 8.87
N GLU A 71 -1.65 4.60 9.23
CA GLU A 71 -0.55 5.35 8.62
C GLU A 71 0.46 4.39 7.97
N LEU A 72 1.17 4.89 6.95
CA LEU A 72 2.20 4.15 6.25
C LEU A 72 3.54 4.89 6.40
N ILE A 73 4.50 4.25 7.07
CA ILE A 73 5.84 4.79 7.30
C ILE A 73 6.84 4.01 6.44
N VAL A 74 7.52 4.70 5.52
CA VAL A 74 8.59 4.12 4.70
C VAL A 74 9.94 4.45 5.34
N ARG A 75 10.72 3.42 5.66
CA ARG A 75 12.09 3.56 6.19
C ARG A 75 13.09 2.95 5.21
N TRP A 76 13.94 3.79 4.65
CA TRP A 76 15.07 3.34 3.83
C TRP A 76 16.24 2.98 4.72
N LYS A 77 16.93 1.87 4.44
CA LYS A 77 18.22 1.59 5.09
C LYS A 77 19.29 2.46 4.43
N ASN A 78 20.21 3.02 5.21
CA ASN A 78 21.43 3.59 4.65
C ASN A 78 22.17 2.49 3.90
N VAL A 79 22.38 2.68 2.61
CA VAL A 79 23.22 1.80 1.80
C VAL A 79 24.63 2.37 1.92
N GLU A 80 25.50 1.69 2.65
CA GLU A 80 26.94 2.00 2.59
C GLU A 80 27.44 1.56 1.20
N SER A 81 27.91 2.51 0.41
CA SER A 81 28.59 2.23 -0.85
C SER A 81 29.96 1.64 -0.55
N VAL A 82 30.11 0.32 -0.71
CA VAL A 82 31.42 -0.34 -0.67
C VAL A 82 32.00 -0.27 -2.08
N VAL A 83 33.08 0.49 -2.28
CA VAL A 83 33.84 0.48 -3.53
C VAL A 83 34.56 -0.87 -3.61
N VAL A 84 34.14 -1.75 -4.51
CA VAL A 84 34.81 -3.03 -4.79
C VAL A 84 35.71 -2.83 -6.00
N GLY A 85 36.96 -2.46 -5.73
CA GLY A 85 38.00 -2.30 -6.77
C GLY A 85 38.04 -0.90 -7.38
N HIS A 86 39.19 -0.25 -7.24
CA HIS A 86 39.60 0.91 -8.04
C HIS A 86 40.55 0.38 -9.10
N GLU A 87 40.22 0.58 -10.39
CA GLU A 87 41.14 0.29 -11.48
C GLU A 87 41.68 1.64 -11.96
N GLU A 88 42.95 1.87 -11.66
CA GLU A 88 43.66 3.10 -11.99
C GLU A 88 44.09 3.01 -13.46
N ILE A 89 43.48 3.81 -14.33
CA ILE A 89 43.88 3.90 -15.74
C ILE A 89 44.87 5.06 -15.86
N GLU A 90 46.15 4.74 -16.05
CA GLU A 90 47.14 5.74 -16.50
C GLU A 90 46.86 6.11 -17.96
N LEU A 91 46.75 7.42 -18.22
CA LEU A 91 46.56 8.01 -19.55
C LEU A 91 47.89 8.24 -20.26
#